data_AF-A0A7G8E5V1-F1
#
_entry.id   AF-A0A7G8E5V1-F1
#
_cell.length_a   1.000
_cell.length_b   1.000
_cell.length_c   1.000
_cell.angle_alpha   90.00
_cell.angle_beta   90.00
_cell.angle_gamma   90.00
#
_symmetry.space_group_name_H-M   'P 1'
#
loop_
_entity.id
_entity.type
_entity.pdbx_description
1 polymer ?
#
loop_
_entity_poly.entity_id
_entity_poly.type
_entity_poly.pdbx_seq_one_letter_code
_entity_poly.pdbx_strand_id
1 'polypeptide(L)'
;MKSLDIRLVLKDEARTRVDPYLLLSEANIDLLALLFYLALIRESAKRGQEKIICLDDIFQSVDKVIRLRVLDLVASEFGGWEVIITTHDRSWAEAIRASFVSHRVPTYQLELERFDPVKGPVISSYQGSLLEQLNVVSHHVDQQSSSLSRC
;
A
#
# COMPACT_ATOMS: atom_id res chain seq x y z
N MET A 1 21.77 -18.85 -0.80
CA MET A 1 20.63 -17.91 -0.97
C MET A 1 19.99 -18.21 -2.31
N LYS A 2 18.72 -18.63 -2.36
CA LYS A 2 18.02 -18.84 -3.64
C LYS A 2 17.50 -17.50 -4.12
N SER A 3 17.86 -17.10 -5.34
CA SER A 3 17.32 -15.88 -5.99
C SER A 3 16.12 -16.25 -6.83
N LEU A 4 15.11 -15.38 -6.86
CA LEU A 4 13.93 -15.47 -7.71
C LEU A 4 13.99 -14.32 -8.73
N ASP A 5 14.21 -14.64 -10.00
CA ASP A 5 14.13 -13.69 -11.11
C ASP A 5 12.77 -13.85 -11.80
N ILE A 6 12.01 -12.77 -11.89
CA ILE A 6 10.72 -12.71 -12.58
C ILE A 6 10.88 -11.76 -13.76
N ARG A 7 10.75 -12.30 -14.97
CA ARG A 7 10.75 -11.50 -16.21
C ARG A 7 9.36 -11.46 -16.82
N LEU A 8 8.87 -10.24 -17.03
CA LEU A 8 7.64 -9.99 -17.76
C LEU A 8 7.94 -9.92 -19.26
N VAL A 9 7.11 -10.56 -20.07
CA VAL A 9 7.24 -10.58 -21.53
C VAL A 9 5.86 -10.34 -22.12
N LEU A 10 5.75 -9.35 -23.01
CA LEU A 10 4.52 -9.08 -23.74
C LEU A 10 4.44 -9.95 -24.98
N LYS A 11 3.23 -10.23 -25.44
CA LYS A 11 2.98 -10.85 -26.74
C LYS A 11 2.25 -9.86 -27.63
N ASP A 12 2.80 -9.61 -28.82
CA ASP A 12 2.11 -8.86 -29.85
C ASP A 12 0.97 -9.69 -30.50
N GLU A 13 0.27 -9.10 -31.47
CA GLU A 13 -0.81 -9.78 -32.21
C GLU A 13 -0.33 -11.03 -32.94
N ALA A 14 0.93 -11.04 -33.41
CA ALA A 14 1.58 -12.18 -34.04
C ALA A 14 2.10 -13.22 -33.03
N ARG A 15 1.86 -13.02 -31.72
CA ARG A 15 2.34 -13.83 -30.60
C ARG A 15 3.87 -13.86 -30.43
N THR A 16 4.56 -12.89 -31.00
CA THR A 16 5.99 -12.68 -30.80
C THR A 16 6.22 -12.17 -29.39
N ARG A 17 7.25 -12.69 -28.72
CA ARG A 17 7.67 -12.24 -27.39
C ARG A 17 8.43 -10.92 -27.54
N VAL A 18 7.95 -9.88 -26.87
CA VAL A 18 8.58 -8.56 -26.87
C VAL A 18 8.88 -8.12 -25.45
N ASP A 19 10.04 -7.52 -25.28
CA ASP A 19 10.45 -6.92 -24.01
C ASP A 19 9.56 -5.69 -23.72
N PRO A 20 8.86 -5.64 -22.56
CA PRO A 20 8.06 -4.48 -22.18
C PRO A 20 8.83 -3.16 -22.26
N TYR A 21 10.12 -3.14 -21.92
CA TYR A 21 10.94 -1.93 -21.90
C TYR A 21 11.18 -1.33 -23.31
N LEU A 22 10.97 -2.13 -24.36
CA LEU A 22 11.09 -1.66 -25.74
C LEU A 22 9.78 -1.06 -26.28
N LEU A 23 8.66 -1.28 -25.60
CA LEU A 23 7.32 -0.89 -26.07
C LEU A 23 6.64 0.14 -25.17
N LEU A 24 6.87 0.07 -23.87
CA LEU A 24 6.18 0.88 -22.88
C LEU A 24 7.04 2.06 -22.43
N SER A 25 6.40 3.19 -22.14
CA SER A 25 7.03 4.28 -21.41
C SER A 25 7.41 3.84 -20.00
N GLU A 26 8.34 4.56 -19.37
CA GLU A 26 8.74 4.33 -17.98
C GLU A 26 7.55 4.31 -17.03
N ALA A 27 6.64 5.30 -17.12
CA ALA A 27 5.42 5.34 -16.33
C ALA A 27 4.51 4.10 -16.53
N ASN A 28 4.47 3.54 -17.74
CA ASN A 28 3.71 2.32 -18.02
C ASN A 28 4.42 1.07 -17.49
N ILE A 29 5.75 1.05 -17.45
CA ILE A 29 6.51 -0.01 -16.79
C ILE A 29 6.28 0.01 -15.28
N ASP A 30 6.31 1.19 -14.66
CA ASP A 30 6.02 1.34 -13.23
C ASP A 30 4.60 0.87 -12.90
N LEU A 31 3.63 1.26 -13.72
CA LEU A 31 2.25 0.80 -13.60
C LEU A 31 2.16 -0.73 -13.76
N LEU A 32 2.84 -1.30 -14.74
CA LEU A 32 2.86 -2.75 -14.97
C LEU A 32 3.45 -3.49 -13.77
N ALA A 33 4.55 -2.98 -13.19
CA ALA A 33 5.17 -3.54 -12.01
C ALA A 33 4.21 -3.52 -10.81
N LEU A 34 3.49 -2.40 -10.60
CA LEU A 34 2.49 -2.29 -9.54
C LEU A 34 1.32 -3.25 -9.75
N LEU A 35 0.76 -3.33 -10.96
CA LEU A 35 -0.34 -4.24 -11.26
C LEU A 35 0.08 -5.70 -11.07
N PHE A 36 1.31 -6.04 -11.45
CA PHE A 36 1.87 -7.35 -11.20
C PHE A 36 2.03 -7.63 -9.69
N TYR A 37 2.54 -6.67 -8.93
CA TYR A 37 2.62 -6.78 -7.46
C TYR A 37 1.24 -7.03 -6.83
N LEU A 38 0.23 -6.24 -7.20
CA LEU A 38 -1.15 -6.38 -6.73
C LEU A 38 -1.74 -7.76 -7.07
N ALA A 39 -1.49 -8.25 -8.28
CA ALA A 39 -1.92 -9.59 -8.68
C ALA A 39 -1.21 -10.68 -7.87
N LEU A 40 0.11 -10.53 -7.66
CA LEU A 40 0.93 -11.48 -6.92
C LEU A 40 0.47 -11.61 -5.46
N ILE A 41 0.30 -10.49 -4.76
CA ILE A 41 -0.15 -10.52 -3.35
C ILE A 41 -1.53 -11.17 -3.23
N ARG A 42 -2.44 -10.91 -4.18
CA ARG A 42 -3.79 -11.48 -4.18
C ARG A 42 -3.74 -13.00 -4.35
N GLU A 43 -2.87 -13.51 -5.22
CA GLU A 43 -2.64 -14.95 -5.37
C GLU A 43 -1.93 -15.56 -4.15
N SER A 44 -1.00 -14.84 -3.53
CA SER A 44 -0.37 -15.29 -2.28
C SER A 44 -1.35 -15.36 -1.12
N ALA A 45 -2.31 -14.44 -1.02
CA ALA A 45 -3.33 -14.49 0.01
C ALA A 45 -4.23 -15.72 -0.11
N LYS A 46 -4.53 -16.18 -1.34
CA LYS A 46 -5.22 -17.46 -1.56
C LYS A 46 -4.41 -18.67 -1.07
N ARG A 47 -3.09 -18.52 -0.92
CA ARG A 47 -2.17 -19.55 -0.43
C ARG A 47 -1.86 -19.40 1.07
N GLY A 48 -2.58 -18.54 1.78
CA GLY A 48 -2.47 -18.36 3.23
C GLY A 48 -1.59 -17.18 3.68
N GLN A 49 -1.13 -16.31 2.77
CA GLN A 49 -0.50 -15.05 3.16
C GLN A 49 -1.53 -14.06 3.72
N GLU A 50 -1.12 -13.25 4.70
CA GLU A 50 -1.98 -12.21 5.28
C GLU A 50 -2.41 -11.14 4.26
N LYS A 51 -3.62 -10.62 4.45
CA LYS A 51 -4.26 -9.65 3.55
C LYS A 51 -3.85 -8.21 3.87
N ILE A 52 -2.58 -7.91 3.72
CA ILE A 52 -2.01 -6.57 3.93
C ILE A 52 -1.29 -6.07 2.68
N ILE A 53 -1.45 -4.79 2.38
CA ILE A 53 -0.80 -4.07 1.28
C ILE A 53 -0.11 -2.85 1.86
N CYS A 54 1.18 -2.68 1.57
CA CYS A 54 1.93 -1.49 1.93
C CYS A 54 2.45 -0.83 0.66
N LEU A 55 2.06 0.43 0.44
CA LEU A 55 2.38 1.21 -0.74
C LEU A 55 3.12 2.48 -0.32
N ASP A 56 4.43 2.51 -0.52
CA ASP A 56 5.26 3.65 -0.14
C ASP A 56 5.54 4.56 -1.32
N ASP A 57 5.01 5.78 -1.23
CA ASP A 57 5.20 6.89 -2.17
C ASP A 57 5.07 6.49 -3.64
N ILE A 58 4.10 5.61 -3.89
CA ILE A 58 3.85 5.07 -5.22
C ILE A 58 3.25 6.15 -6.12
N PHE A 59 3.56 6.07 -7.42
CA PHE A 59 3.05 6.92 -8.50
C PHE A 59 3.64 8.31 -8.70
N GLN A 60 4.92 8.52 -8.38
CA GLN A 60 5.59 9.78 -8.71
C GLN A 60 5.68 10.04 -10.23
N SER A 61 5.85 8.99 -11.05
CA SER A 61 6.07 9.05 -12.51
C SER A 61 4.79 8.98 -13.36
N VAL A 62 3.63 8.70 -12.75
CA VAL A 62 2.37 8.39 -13.46
C VAL A 62 1.45 9.61 -13.49
N ASP A 63 0.66 9.81 -14.54
CA ASP A 63 -0.28 10.93 -14.59
C ASP A 63 -1.42 10.80 -13.54
N LYS A 64 -2.08 11.92 -13.23
CA LYS A 64 -3.13 11.98 -12.20
C LYS A 64 -4.35 11.09 -12.52
N VAL A 65 -4.68 10.90 -13.80
CA VAL A 65 -5.86 10.13 -14.21
C VAL A 65 -5.62 8.64 -13.95
N ILE A 66 -4.47 8.13 -14.37
CA ILE A 66 -4.09 6.73 -14.12
C ILE A 66 -3.97 6.48 -12.62
N ARG A 67 -3.34 7.39 -11.88
CA ARG A 67 -3.23 7.34 -10.41
C ARG A 67 -4.58 7.09 -9.73
N LEU A 68 -5.59 7.90 -10.06
CA LEU A 68 -6.93 7.74 -9.50
C LEU A 68 -7.57 6.39 -9.87
N ARG A 69 -7.40 5.95 -11.13
CA ARG A 69 -7.90 4.63 -11.56
C ARG A 69 -7.28 3.47 -10.78
N VAL A 70 -6.00 3.57 -10.42
CA VAL A 70 -5.38 2.52 -9.60
C VAL A 70 -5.88 2.57 -8.17
N LEU A 71 -6.11 3.75 -7.59
CA LEU A 71 -6.74 3.84 -6.27
C LEU A 71 -8.13 3.21 -6.27
N ASP A 72 -8.93 3.49 -7.30
CA ASP A 72 -10.27 2.90 -7.43
C ASP A 72 -10.18 1.36 -7.57
N LEU A 73 -9.21 0.85 -8.32
CA LEU A 73 -8.93 -0.58 -8.40
C LEU A 73 -8.57 -1.15 -7.02
N VAL A 74 -7.67 -0.50 -6.28
CA VAL A 74 -7.25 -0.97 -4.95
C VAL A 74 -8.44 -0.96 -3.98
N ALA A 75 -9.20 0.13 -3.93
CA ALA A 75 -10.34 0.28 -3.02
C ALA A 75 -11.48 -0.71 -3.33
N SER A 76 -11.68 -1.08 -4.60
CA SER A 76 -12.74 -2.00 -5.02
C SER A 76 -12.34 -3.49 -4.93
N GLU A 77 -11.14 -3.86 -5.38
CA GLU A 77 -10.72 -5.26 -5.50
C GLU A 77 -10.14 -5.83 -4.20
N PHE A 78 -9.67 -4.99 -3.29
CA PHE A 78 -9.03 -5.40 -2.04
C PHE A 78 -9.91 -5.14 -0.82
N GLY A 79 -11.22 -5.33 -0.97
CA GLY A 79 -12.17 -5.32 0.14
C GLY A 79 -11.77 -6.34 1.23
N GLY A 80 -11.69 -5.88 2.48
CA GLY A 80 -11.27 -6.69 3.62
C GLY A 80 -9.75 -6.90 3.73
N TRP A 81 -8.95 -6.15 2.97
CA TRP A 81 -7.51 -6.05 3.17
C TRP A 81 -7.16 -4.81 3.99
N GLU A 82 -6.07 -4.90 4.75
CA GLU A 82 -5.45 -3.74 5.37
C GLU A 82 -4.54 -3.05 4.36
N VAL A 83 -4.85 -1.80 4.01
CA VAL A 83 -4.10 -1.04 3.01
C VAL A 83 -3.42 0.14 3.72
N ILE A 84 -2.09 0.11 3.72
CA ILE A 84 -1.23 1.17 4.26
C ILE A 84 -0.62 1.91 3.09
N ILE A 85 -0.87 3.21 3.00
CA ILE A 85 -0.30 4.06 1.95
C ILE A 85 0.44 5.21 2.63
N THR A 86 1.70 5.40 2.25
CA THR A 86 2.53 6.52 2.68
C THR A 86 2.83 7.41 1.48
N THR A 87 2.87 8.72 1.69
CA THR A 87 3.14 9.73 0.67
C THR A 87 3.72 10.96 1.33
N HIS A 88 4.63 11.65 0.64
CA HIS A 88 5.12 12.96 1.06
C HIS A 88 4.27 14.12 0.48
N ASP A 89 3.40 13.84 -0.48
CA ASP A 89 2.48 14.82 -1.08
C ASP A 89 1.13 14.83 -0.35
N ARG A 90 0.81 15.96 0.28
CA ARG A 90 -0.44 16.19 1.00
C ARG A 90 -1.67 16.22 0.09
N SER A 91 -1.55 16.82 -1.10
CA SER A 91 -2.64 16.85 -2.06
C SER A 91 -2.97 15.44 -2.54
N TRP A 92 -1.94 14.59 -2.64
CA TRP A 92 -2.11 13.19 -2.96
C TRP A 92 -2.77 12.40 -1.83
N ALA A 93 -2.38 12.63 -0.58
CA ALA A 93 -3.03 12.02 0.58
C ALA A 93 -4.55 12.30 0.61
N GLU A 94 -4.96 13.54 0.34
CA GLU A 94 -6.38 13.91 0.27
C GLU A 94 -7.11 13.21 -0.89
N ALA A 95 -6.46 13.07 -2.04
CA ALA A 95 -7.03 12.35 -3.19
C ALA A 95 -7.21 10.85 -2.90
N ILE A 96 -6.22 10.23 -2.24
CA ILE A 96 -6.28 8.84 -1.76
C ILE A 96 -7.49 8.68 -0.83
N ARG A 97 -7.55 9.51 0.21
CA ARG A 97 -8.66 9.47 1.18
C ARG A 97 -10.02 9.63 0.49
N ALA A 98 -10.15 10.58 -0.43
CA ALA A 98 -11.40 10.80 -1.14
C ALA A 98 -11.84 9.58 -1.98
N SER A 99 -10.90 8.91 -2.66
CA SER A 99 -11.19 7.67 -3.42
C SER A 99 -11.64 6.53 -2.51
N PHE A 100 -10.97 6.32 -1.37
CA PHE A 100 -11.36 5.25 -0.43
C PHE A 100 -12.71 5.53 0.24
N VAL A 101 -12.97 6.79 0.62
CA VAL A 101 -14.28 7.21 1.18
C VAL A 101 -15.40 7.02 0.17
N SER A 102 -15.20 7.32 -1.11
CA SER A 102 -16.22 7.11 -2.16
C SER A 102 -16.58 5.63 -2.35
N HIS A 103 -15.62 4.74 -2.10
CA HIS A 103 -15.81 3.28 -2.08
C HIS A 103 -16.32 2.75 -0.73
N ARG A 104 -16.65 3.64 0.22
CA ARG A 104 -17.10 3.30 1.59
C ARG A 104 -16.08 2.47 2.38
N VAL A 105 -14.79 2.64 2.08
CA VAL A 105 -13.71 2.03 2.86
C VAL A 105 -13.38 2.95 4.04
N PRO A 106 -13.35 2.45 5.29
CA PRO A 106 -12.90 3.23 6.43
C PRO A 106 -11.45 3.69 6.25
N THR A 107 -11.20 4.98 6.42
CA THR A 107 -9.86 5.58 6.26
C THR A 107 -9.37 6.18 7.56
N TYR A 108 -8.09 5.97 7.85
CA TYR A 108 -7.38 6.62 8.93
C TYR A 108 -6.19 7.38 8.34
N GLN A 109 -6.03 8.64 8.71
CA GLN A 109 -4.97 9.50 8.18
C GLN A 109 -4.10 10.00 9.33
N LEU A 110 -2.79 9.85 9.17
CA LEU A 110 -1.77 10.32 10.10
C LEU A 110 -0.81 11.23 9.33
N GLU A 111 -0.70 12.50 9.75
CA GLU A 111 0.28 13.42 9.19
C GLU A 111 1.50 13.51 10.11
N LEU A 112 2.68 13.22 9.55
CA LEU A 112 3.96 13.37 10.22
C LEU A 112 4.59 14.70 9.79
N GLU A 113 4.84 15.59 10.74
CA GLU A 113 5.35 16.94 10.46
C GLU A 113 6.87 16.97 10.38
N ARG A 114 7.51 16.34 11.37
CA ARG A 114 8.96 16.35 11.52
C ARG A 114 9.42 15.15 12.32
N PHE A 115 10.71 14.85 12.23
CA PHE A 115 11.37 13.86 13.06
C PHE A 115 12.24 14.56 14.11
N ASP A 116 11.92 14.36 15.39
CA ASP A 116 12.78 14.75 16.50
C ASP A 116 13.78 13.61 16.76
N PRO A 117 15.10 13.84 16.74
CA PRO A 117 16.09 12.78 16.93
C PRO A 117 16.01 12.06 18.28
N VAL A 118 15.42 12.68 19.29
CA VAL A 118 15.30 12.14 20.66
C VAL A 118 13.90 11.58 20.89
N LYS A 119 12.86 12.26 20.40
CA LYS A 119 11.45 11.91 20.66
C LYS A 119 10.80 11.11 19.53
N GLY A 120 11.43 11.01 18.38
CA GLY A 120 10.91 10.32 17.20
C GLY A 120 9.98 11.18 16.35
N PRO A 121 9.11 10.56 15.53
CA PRO A 121 8.22 11.29 14.62
C PRO A 121 7.19 12.12 15.40
N VAL A 122 7.09 13.40 15.05
CA VAL A 122 6.11 14.33 15.58
C VAL A 122 4.89 14.33 14.66
N ILE A 123 3.73 14.00 15.24
CA ILE A 123 2.45 13.95 14.54
C ILE A 123 1.81 15.34 14.61
N SER A 124 1.47 15.92 13.46
CA SER A 124 0.75 17.21 13.39
C SER A 124 -0.75 17.03 13.47
N SER A 125 -1.28 16.00 12.80
CA SER A 125 -2.71 15.77 12.72
C SER A 125 -3.02 14.29 12.58
N TYR A 126 -4.21 13.94 13.07
CA TYR A 126 -4.74 12.59 12.98
C TYR A 126 -6.25 12.67 12.72
N GLN A 127 -6.72 11.91 11.72
CA GLN A 127 -8.13 11.82 11.35
C GLN A 127 -8.61 10.36 11.41
N GLY A 128 -9.58 10.10 12.27
CA GLY A 128 -10.24 8.81 12.50
C GLY A 128 -10.14 8.34 13.96
N SER A 129 -10.31 7.05 14.25
CA SER A 129 -10.20 6.45 15.60
C SER A 129 -8.95 5.58 15.85
N LEU A 130 -8.09 5.37 14.85
CA LEU A 130 -6.80 4.65 14.93
C LEU A 130 -5.98 4.98 16.19
N LEU A 131 -5.81 6.24 16.62
CA LEU A 131 -5.06 6.50 17.86
C LEU A 131 -5.79 5.97 19.12
N GLU A 132 -7.11 6.02 19.14
CA GLU A 132 -7.90 5.37 20.19
C GLU A 132 -7.78 3.84 20.11
N GLN A 133 -7.77 3.28 18.90
CA GLN A 133 -7.61 1.84 18.67
C GLN A 133 -6.19 1.33 19.00
N LEU A 134 -5.15 2.09 18.65
CA LEU A 134 -3.75 1.76 18.94
C LEU A 134 -3.44 1.90 20.43
N ASN A 135 -4.03 2.88 21.13
CA ASN A 135 -3.94 2.97 22.59
C ASN A 135 -4.64 1.80 23.30
N VAL A 136 -5.70 1.24 22.72
CA VAL A 136 -6.33 0.01 23.24
C VAL A 136 -5.43 -1.23 23.03
N VAL A 137 -4.69 -1.28 21.92
CA VAL A 137 -3.78 -2.38 21.60
C VAL A 137 -2.50 -2.33 22.45
N SER A 138 -1.91 -1.15 22.69
CA SER A 138 -0.72 -1.03 23.56
C SER A 138 -1.00 -1.54 24.98
N HIS A 139 -2.17 -1.23 25.54
CA HIS A 139 -2.59 -1.77 26.83
C HIS A 139 -2.84 -3.29 26.85
N HIS A 140 -3.21 -3.90 25.71
CA HIS A 140 -3.36 -5.36 25.61
C HIS A 140 -2.01 -6.09 25.47
N VAL A 141 -1.04 -5.51 24.77
CA VAL A 141 0.31 -6.07 24.62
C VAL A 141 1.06 -6.06 25.96
N ASP A 142 0.86 -5.01 26.77
CA ASP A 142 1.45 -4.93 28.12
C ASP A 142 0.84 -5.98 29.08
N GLN A 143 -0.45 -6.29 28.95
CA GLN A 143 -1.10 -7.29 29.81
C GLN A 143 -0.73 -8.74 29.44
N GLN A 144 -0.50 -9.05 28.16
CA GLN A 144 -0.06 -10.39 27.75
C GLN A 144 1.42 -10.67 28.05
N SER A 145 2.26 -9.64 28.11
CA SER A 145 3.68 -9.78 28.49
C SER A 145 3.87 -10.16 29.97
N SER A 146 2.87 -9.90 30.82
CA SER A 146 2.89 -10.22 32.26
C SER A 146 2.54 -11.68 32.59
N SER A 147 1.94 -12.45 31.67
CA SER A 147 1.56 -13.85 31.90
C SER A 147 2.62 -14.87 31.45
N LEU A 148 3.60 -14.45 30.65
CA LEU A 148 4.69 -15.31 30.16
C LEU A 148 5.92 -15.34 31.08
N SER A 149 5.91 -14.61 32.20
CA SER A 149 6.99 -14.63 33.22
C SER A 149 6.69 -15.55 34.42
N ARG A 150 5.67 -16.41 34.33
CA ARG A 150 5.36 -17.44 35.33
C ARG A 150 5.22 -18.81 34.67
N CYS A 151 6.34 -19.38 34.26
CA CYS A 151 6.56 -20.83 34.13
C CYS A 151 8.03 -21.11 34.44
#